data_AF-A0A667XAF4-F1
#
_entry.id   AF-A0A667XAF4-F1
#
_cell.length_a   1.000
_cell.length_b   1.000
_cell.length_c   1.000
_cell.angle_alpha   90.00
_cell.angle_beta   90.00
_cell.angle_gamma   90.00
#
_symmetry.space_group_name_H-M   'P 1'
#
loop_
_entity.id
_entity.type
_entity.pdbx_description
1 polymer ?
#
loop_
_entity_poly.entity_id
_entity_poly.type
_entity_poly.pdbx_seq_one_letter_code
_entity_poly.pdbx_strand_id
1 'polypeptide(L)'
;MERVMERHYDFDLTYITERIISVFFPPMLEEQRYRLNLKEVAAMLKSKHQDKFLLFNLSERRHDISRLNPKVHDFGWPDLHAPPLDKICAMCKAMETWLTSDPQHVVVLHCKGNKGKTGVIIAAYMHYSKISAGADQALSTLAMRKFCEDKVSSSLQPSQNRYIYYFGGLLSGAIKMNSSPLFLHQVLIPSLPNFQGEGGYYPFLKIYQSMQLVYTSGIYADRDTVFRLQFHTCTIHGCQLWFGKGELDEACTDERFPSDATVEFVFSSGPEKIKGREYQKNDPAVTVDYNTADPVVRWDSYENFNQRYQDSLEAKRNTEAQPVMFLSGWLPVPALCRAWL
;
A
#
# COMPACT_ATOMS: atom_id res chain seq x y z
N MET A 1 -33.87 -28.62 -23.31
CA MET A 1 -33.54 -28.01 -22.00
C MET A 1 -32.30 -27.15 -22.22
N GLU A 2 -32.46 -25.85 -22.01
CA GLU A 2 -31.45 -24.82 -22.27
C GLU A 2 -30.14 -25.09 -21.55
N ARG A 3 -29.04 -25.14 -22.32
CA ARG A 3 -27.71 -24.85 -21.79
C ARG A 3 -27.69 -23.35 -21.49
N VAL A 4 -27.98 -22.97 -20.25
CA VAL A 4 -27.68 -21.62 -19.76
C VAL A 4 -26.18 -21.42 -19.98
N MET A 5 -25.83 -20.55 -20.94
CA MET A 5 -24.44 -20.17 -21.18
C MET A 5 -23.89 -19.61 -19.86
N GLU A 6 -22.94 -20.31 -19.24
CA GLU A 6 -22.06 -19.71 -18.24
C GLU A 6 -21.31 -18.58 -18.94
N ARG A 7 -21.80 -17.35 -18.76
CA ARG A 7 -21.07 -16.16 -19.17
C ARG A 7 -19.83 -16.08 -18.27
N HIS A 8 -18.70 -16.56 -18.77
CA HIS A 8 -17.41 -16.38 -18.11
C HIS A 8 -17.02 -14.90 -18.16
N TYR A 9 -17.37 -14.18 -17.11
CA TYR A 9 -16.92 -12.81 -16.91
C TYR A 9 -15.50 -12.80 -16.32
N ASP A 10 -14.66 -11.87 -16.77
CA ASP A 10 -13.29 -11.68 -16.26
C ASP A 10 -13.26 -10.67 -15.10
N PHE A 11 -14.17 -10.86 -14.16
CA PHE A 11 -14.19 -10.15 -12.89
C PHE A 11 -14.78 -11.06 -11.81
N ASP A 12 -14.43 -10.77 -10.57
CA ASP A 12 -14.98 -11.43 -9.39
C ASP A 12 -15.83 -10.42 -8.62
N LEU A 13 -17.14 -10.67 -8.54
CA LEU A 13 -18.07 -9.90 -7.73
C LEU A 13 -18.49 -10.76 -6.54
N THR A 14 -18.08 -10.34 -5.35
CA THR A 14 -18.31 -11.07 -4.10
C THR A 14 -19.02 -10.16 -3.09
N TYR A 15 -20.12 -10.64 -2.51
CA TYR A 15 -20.72 -10.04 -1.33
C TYR A 15 -19.90 -10.49 -0.11
N ILE A 16 -19.15 -9.56 0.48
CA ILE A 16 -18.38 -9.80 1.71
C ILE A 16 -19.35 -9.87 2.88
N THR A 17 -20.30 -8.94 2.91
CA THR A 17 -21.48 -8.96 3.76
C THR A 17 -22.70 -8.66 2.89
N GLU A 18 -23.89 -8.61 3.46
CA GLU A 18 -25.09 -8.20 2.73
C GLU A 18 -24.97 -6.77 2.15
N ARG A 19 -24.14 -5.92 2.75
CA ARG A 19 -24.03 -4.49 2.45
C ARG A 19 -22.66 -4.03 1.97
N ILE A 20 -21.67 -4.92 1.94
CA ILE A 20 -20.31 -4.64 1.45
C ILE A 20 -19.97 -5.60 0.33
N ILE A 21 -19.70 -5.06 -0.85
CA ILE A 21 -19.46 -5.80 -2.08
C ILE A 21 -18.04 -5.52 -2.56
N SER A 22 -17.29 -6.55 -2.93
CA SER A 22 -16.02 -6.43 -3.65
C SER A 22 -16.23 -6.71 -5.13
N VAL A 23 -15.70 -5.85 -5.99
CA VAL A 23 -15.57 -6.10 -7.43
C VAL A 23 -14.10 -6.06 -7.79
N PHE A 24 -13.57 -7.19 -8.22
CA PHE A 24 -12.17 -7.36 -8.55
C PHE A 24 -11.96 -7.63 -10.04
N PHE A 25 -11.00 -6.93 -10.64
CA PHE A 25 -10.52 -7.15 -12.00
C PHE A 25 -9.04 -7.55 -11.99
N PRO A 26 -8.64 -8.59 -12.76
CA PRO A 26 -7.23 -8.98 -12.86
C PRO A 26 -6.32 -7.84 -13.37
N PRO A 27 -5.05 -7.78 -12.94
CA PRO A 27 -4.12 -6.70 -13.31
C PRO A 27 -3.89 -6.62 -14.83
N MET A 28 -3.74 -7.78 -15.48
CA MET A 28 -3.44 -7.89 -16.91
C MET A 28 -4.69 -7.97 -17.80
N LEU A 29 -5.85 -7.56 -17.29
CA LEU A 29 -7.07 -7.53 -18.08
C LEU A 29 -7.01 -6.43 -19.14
N GLU A 30 -7.14 -6.83 -20.41
CA GLU A 30 -7.17 -5.96 -21.57
C GLU A 30 -8.19 -4.82 -21.42
N GLU A 31 -7.81 -3.61 -21.80
CA GLU A 31 -8.63 -2.40 -21.60
C GLU A 31 -10.02 -2.46 -22.24
N GLN A 32 -10.14 -3.02 -23.45
CA GLN A 32 -11.44 -3.17 -24.11
C GLN A 32 -12.35 -4.12 -23.32
N ARG A 33 -11.80 -5.25 -22.86
CA ARG A 33 -12.52 -6.25 -22.07
C ARG A 33 -12.88 -5.73 -20.68
N TYR A 34 -11.97 -5.00 -20.04
CA TYR A 34 -12.21 -4.29 -18.79
C TYR A 34 -13.38 -3.31 -18.92
N ARG A 35 -13.43 -2.48 -19.98
CA ARG A 35 -14.54 -1.54 -20.21
C ARG A 35 -15.88 -2.24 -20.43
N LEU A 36 -15.90 -3.36 -21.15
CA LEU A 36 -17.12 -4.17 -21.34
C LEU A 36 -17.62 -4.74 -20.00
N ASN A 37 -16.72 -5.35 -19.25
CA ASN A 37 -17.03 -5.93 -17.95
C ASN A 37 -17.46 -4.86 -16.93
N LEU A 38 -16.85 -3.68 -16.95
CA LEU A 38 -17.24 -2.54 -16.09
C LEU A 38 -18.68 -2.08 -16.38
N LYS A 39 -19.09 -2.03 -17.65
CA LYS A 39 -20.49 -1.73 -18.03
C LYS A 39 -21.45 -2.79 -17.51
N GLU A 40 -21.07 -4.07 -17.60
CA GLU A 40 -21.88 -5.17 -17.09
C GLU A 40 -22.04 -5.09 -15.57
N VAL A 41 -20.95 -4.87 -14.83
CA VAL A 41 -20.99 -4.66 -13.36
C VAL A 41 -21.89 -3.48 -13.02
N ALA A 42 -21.76 -2.35 -13.73
CA ALA A 42 -22.60 -1.18 -13.50
C ALA A 42 -24.09 -1.50 -13.74
N ALA A 43 -24.43 -2.29 -14.76
CA ALA A 43 -25.79 -2.73 -15.03
C ALA A 43 -26.32 -3.66 -13.93
N MET A 44 -25.53 -4.64 -13.48
CA MET A 44 -25.88 -5.54 -12.38
C MET A 44 -26.15 -4.78 -11.08
N LEU A 45 -25.27 -3.84 -10.71
CA LEU A 45 -25.42 -3.03 -9.51
C LEU A 45 -26.65 -2.13 -9.58
N LYS A 46 -26.89 -1.45 -10.71
CA LYS A 46 -28.10 -0.63 -10.91
C LYS A 46 -29.38 -1.46 -10.87
N SER A 47 -29.38 -2.64 -11.47
CA SER A 47 -30.55 -3.51 -11.46
C SER A 47 -30.93 -3.98 -10.05
N LYS A 48 -29.94 -4.25 -9.19
CA LYS A 48 -30.19 -4.80 -7.84
C LYS A 48 -30.34 -3.74 -6.76
N HIS A 49 -29.52 -2.69 -6.81
CA HIS A 49 -29.42 -1.67 -5.76
C HIS A 49 -29.91 -0.29 -6.20
N GLN A 50 -30.32 -0.10 -7.45
CA GLN A 50 -30.79 1.18 -8.00
C GLN A 50 -29.75 2.29 -7.75
N ASP A 51 -30.10 3.32 -6.99
CA ASP A 51 -29.22 4.43 -6.63
C ASP A 51 -28.64 4.30 -5.21
N LYS A 52 -28.83 3.16 -4.54
CA LYS A 52 -28.47 2.90 -3.13
C LYS A 52 -27.06 2.33 -2.95
N PHE A 53 -26.21 2.43 -3.96
CA PHE A 53 -24.82 2.00 -3.87
C PHE A 53 -23.84 3.16 -4.02
N LEU A 54 -22.76 3.12 -3.23
CA LEU A 54 -21.64 4.04 -3.28
C LEU A 54 -20.38 3.27 -3.67
N LEU A 55 -19.68 3.73 -4.72
CA LEU A 55 -18.51 3.03 -5.25
C LEU A 55 -17.22 3.67 -4.75
N PHE A 56 -16.33 2.87 -4.17
CA PHE A 56 -15.00 3.28 -3.74
C PHE A 56 -14.00 2.67 -4.73
N ASN A 57 -13.34 3.51 -5.51
CA ASN A 57 -12.33 3.07 -6.46
C ASN A 57 -10.96 3.00 -5.76
N LEU A 58 -10.44 1.77 -5.58
CA LEU A 58 -9.14 1.50 -4.96
C LEU A 58 -7.99 1.45 -6.00
N SER A 59 -8.33 1.52 -7.28
CA SER A 59 -7.39 1.60 -8.39
C SER A 59 -7.10 3.04 -8.76
N GLU A 60 -6.25 3.23 -9.77
CA GLU A 60 -6.05 4.53 -10.40
C GLU A 60 -7.38 5.18 -10.79
N ARG A 61 -7.43 6.50 -10.71
CA ARG A 61 -8.61 7.29 -11.05
C ARG A 61 -8.91 7.17 -12.54
N ARG A 62 -10.18 6.93 -12.89
CA ARG A 62 -10.61 6.80 -14.29
C ARG A 62 -11.94 7.49 -14.56
N HIS A 63 -12.01 8.17 -15.71
CA HIS A 63 -13.22 8.90 -16.13
C HIS A 63 -14.37 7.99 -16.54
N ASP A 64 -14.08 6.80 -17.09
CA ASP A 64 -15.10 5.83 -17.51
C ASP A 64 -15.91 5.28 -16.33
N ILE A 65 -15.27 5.05 -15.16
CA ILE A 65 -15.96 4.68 -13.91
C ILE A 65 -16.95 5.78 -13.49
N SER A 66 -16.49 7.04 -13.41
CA SER A 66 -17.34 8.17 -12.98
C SER A 66 -18.50 8.44 -13.94
N ARG A 67 -18.33 8.17 -15.25
CA ARG A 67 -19.41 8.28 -16.24
C ARG A 67 -20.50 7.23 -16.04
N LEU A 68 -20.13 6.01 -15.62
CA LEU A 68 -21.09 4.93 -15.40
C LEU A 68 -21.84 5.07 -14.07
N ASN A 69 -21.17 5.60 -13.04
CA ASN A 69 -21.74 5.86 -11.73
C ASN A 69 -21.24 7.21 -11.17
N PRO A 70 -22.10 8.23 -11.03
CA PRO A 70 -21.70 9.52 -10.47
C PRO A 70 -21.37 9.45 -8.96
N LYS A 71 -21.88 8.44 -8.22
CA LYS A 71 -21.59 8.21 -6.80
C LYS A 71 -20.28 7.40 -6.64
N VAL A 72 -19.15 7.98 -7.04
CA VAL A 72 -17.82 7.38 -6.91
C VAL A 72 -16.88 8.23 -6.05
N HIS A 73 -16.16 7.58 -5.14
CA HIS A 73 -15.02 8.15 -4.43
C HIS A 73 -13.73 7.47 -4.89
N ASP A 74 -12.82 8.27 -5.46
CA ASP A 74 -11.49 7.80 -5.86
C ASP A 74 -10.54 7.80 -4.66
N PHE A 75 -10.16 6.61 -4.21
CA PHE A 75 -9.22 6.41 -3.10
C PHE A 75 -7.89 5.76 -3.53
N GLY A 76 -7.67 5.55 -4.83
CA GLY A 76 -6.52 4.85 -5.40
C GLY A 76 -5.15 5.11 -4.77
N TRP A 77 -4.36 4.05 -4.61
CA TRP A 77 -2.94 4.08 -4.24
C TRP A 77 -2.17 3.00 -5.02
N PRO A 78 -0.83 3.01 -5.07
CA PRO A 78 -0.09 2.01 -5.84
C PRO A 78 -0.29 0.57 -5.36
N ASP A 79 -0.23 -0.38 -6.29
CA ASP A 79 -0.29 -1.81 -5.97
C ASP A 79 0.88 -2.24 -5.09
N LEU A 80 0.63 -3.24 -4.24
CA LEU A 80 1.53 -3.75 -3.19
C LEU A 80 1.86 -2.81 -2.05
N HIS A 81 1.41 -1.56 -2.09
CA HIS A 81 1.70 -0.61 -1.02
C HIS A 81 0.62 -0.64 0.06
N ALA A 82 1.01 -0.29 1.26
CA ALA A 82 0.12 0.15 2.32
C ALA A 82 -0.39 1.58 2.02
N PRO A 83 -1.70 1.85 2.10
CA PRO A 83 -2.24 3.19 2.01
C PRO A 83 -1.90 4.01 3.26
N PRO A 84 -1.78 5.35 3.15
CA PRO A 84 -1.65 6.23 4.30
C PRO A 84 -2.77 6.03 5.36
N LEU A 85 -2.44 6.19 6.64
CA LEU A 85 -3.39 5.93 7.75
C LEU A 85 -4.61 6.87 7.72
N ASP A 86 -4.41 8.13 7.31
CA ASP A 86 -5.48 9.11 7.12
C ASP A 86 -6.42 8.71 5.98
N LYS A 87 -5.89 8.15 4.90
CA LYS A 87 -6.69 7.59 3.80
C LYS A 87 -7.52 6.40 4.27
N ILE A 88 -6.94 5.47 5.05
CA ILE A 88 -7.69 4.36 5.67
C ILE A 88 -8.84 4.91 6.54
N CYS A 89 -8.55 5.89 7.39
CA CYS A 89 -9.53 6.53 8.27
C CYS A 89 -10.67 7.20 7.46
N ALA A 90 -10.32 7.99 6.45
CA ALA A 90 -11.28 8.67 5.59
C ALA A 90 -12.21 7.68 4.88
N MET A 91 -11.67 6.57 4.40
CA MET A 91 -12.46 5.50 3.79
C MET A 91 -13.41 4.85 4.79
N CYS A 92 -12.90 4.41 5.95
CA CYS A 92 -13.73 3.78 6.99
C CYS A 92 -14.87 4.72 7.44
N LYS A 93 -14.57 6.00 7.64
CA LYS A 93 -15.57 7.02 8.00
C LYS A 93 -16.61 7.21 6.91
N ALA A 94 -16.20 7.28 5.64
CA ALA A 94 -17.12 7.42 4.51
C ALA A 94 -18.02 6.18 4.34
N MET A 95 -17.46 4.98 4.48
CA MET A 95 -18.21 3.72 4.47
C MET A 95 -19.25 3.70 5.58
N GLU A 96 -18.84 3.99 6.82
CA GLU A 96 -19.74 3.99 7.98
C GLU A 96 -20.86 5.02 7.82
N THR A 97 -20.52 6.24 7.39
CA THR A 97 -21.50 7.32 7.20
C THR A 97 -22.55 6.94 6.16
N TRP A 98 -22.11 6.35 5.04
CA TRP A 98 -23.04 5.89 3.99
C TRP A 98 -23.93 4.73 4.47
N LEU A 99 -23.35 3.72 5.12
CA LEU A 99 -24.07 2.53 5.58
C LEU A 99 -25.06 2.84 6.72
N THR A 100 -24.75 3.81 7.58
CA THR A 100 -25.66 4.21 8.68
C THR A 100 -26.79 5.12 8.21
N SER A 101 -26.64 5.81 7.07
CA SER A 101 -27.65 6.75 6.57
C SER A 101 -28.94 6.10 6.03
N ASP A 102 -28.90 4.84 5.57
CA ASP A 102 -30.07 4.09 5.11
C ASP A 102 -29.75 2.58 5.23
N PRO A 103 -30.62 1.74 5.81
CA PRO A 103 -30.41 0.29 5.93
C PRO A 103 -30.28 -0.44 4.57
N GLN A 104 -30.79 0.13 3.48
CA GLN A 104 -30.72 -0.43 2.13
C GLN A 104 -29.44 0.01 1.37
N HIS A 105 -28.65 0.92 1.93
CA HIS A 105 -27.41 1.33 1.31
C HIS A 105 -26.36 0.22 1.28
N VAL A 106 -25.61 0.13 0.18
CA VAL A 106 -24.48 -0.78 0.04
C VAL A 106 -23.22 -0.02 -0.39
N VAL A 107 -22.05 -0.52 0.02
CA VAL A 107 -20.74 -0.04 -0.44
C VAL A 107 -20.16 -1.04 -1.43
N VAL A 108 -19.60 -0.54 -2.52
CA VAL A 108 -18.91 -1.33 -3.55
C VAL A 108 -17.43 -0.94 -3.57
N LEU A 109 -16.55 -1.87 -3.20
CA LEU A 109 -15.10 -1.73 -3.30
C LEU A 109 -14.65 -2.23 -4.68
N HIS A 110 -14.29 -1.31 -5.56
CA HIS A 110 -13.76 -1.61 -6.88
C HIS A 110 -12.24 -1.68 -6.85
N CYS A 111 -11.66 -2.77 -7.36
CA CYS A 111 -10.21 -2.92 -7.51
C CYS A 111 -9.84 -3.66 -8.80
N LYS A 112 -9.22 -2.97 -9.74
CA LYS A 112 -8.35 -3.54 -10.79
C LYS A 112 -6.92 -3.60 -10.28
N GLY A 113 -6.30 -4.78 -10.29
CA GLY A 113 -4.89 -4.95 -9.88
C GLY A 113 -4.70 -5.96 -8.77
N ASN A 114 -4.17 -5.53 -7.63
CA ASN A 114 -3.86 -6.42 -6.51
C ASN A 114 -5.01 -6.51 -5.47
N LYS A 115 -5.48 -7.73 -5.16
CA LYS A 115 -6.57 -8.00 -4.18
C LYS A 115 -6.27 -7.51 -2.76
N GLY A 116 -5.00 -7.41 -2.39
CA GLY A 116 -4.54 -6.94 -1.08
C GLY A 116 -5.09 -5.55 -0.73
N LYS A 117 -5.35 -4.68 -1.72
CA LYS A 117 -5.96 -3.36 -1.48
C LYS A 117 -7.34 -3.45 -0.83
N THR A 118 -8.21 -4.30 -1.37
CA THR A 118 -9.53 -4.57 -0.77
C THR A 118 -9.35 -5.18 0.61
N GLY A 119 -8.39 -6.11 0.76
CA GLY A 119 -8.07 -6.73 2.04
C GLY A 119 -7.72 -5.74 3.14
N VAL A 120 -6.86 -4.75 2.85
CA VAL A 120 -6.49 -3.69 3.81
C VAL A 120 -7.72 -2.93 4.31
N ILE A 121 -8.61 -2.54 3.40
CA ILE A 121 -9.78 -1.71 3.75
C ILE A 121 -10.80 -2.51 4.54
N ILE A 122 -11.05 -3.77 4.17
CA ILE A 122 -11.97 -4.64 4.91
C ILE A 122 -11.42 -4.93 6.31
N ALA A 123 -10.14 -5.28 6.43
CA ALA A 123 -9.53 -5.53 7.73
C ALA A 123 -9.52 -4.27 8.61
N ALA A 124 -9.18 -3.11 8.05
CA ALA A 124 -9.24 -1.83 8.76
C ALA A 124 -10.67 -1.48 9.18
N TYR A 125 -11.65 -1.67 8.30
CA TYR A 125 -13.05 -1.40 8.59
C TYR A 125 -13.59 -2.33 9.69
N MET A 126 -13.16 -3.60 9.76
CA MET A 126 -13.48 -4.48 10.89
C MET A 126 -12.98 -3.95 12.24
N HIS A 127 -11.83 -3.26 12.26
CA HIS A 127 -11.35 -2.60 13.48
C HIS A 127 -12.16 -1.35 13.78
N TYR A 128 -12.43 -0.52 12.76
CA TYR A 128 -13.20 0.70 12.89
C TYR A 128 -14.63 0.46 13.38
N SER A 129 -15.32 -0.51 12.78
CA SER A 129 -16.74 -0.77 13.00
C SER A 129 -17.05 -1.33 14.40
N LYS A 130 -16.06 -1.96 15.05
CA LYS A 130 -16.12 -2.35 16.47
C LYS A 130 -16.15 -1.15 17.42
N ILE A 131 -15.50 -0.05 17.02
CA ILE A 131 -15.42 1.17 17.83
C ILE A 131 -16.60 2.11 17.53
N SER A 132 -17.15 2.08 16.31
CA SER A 132 -18.23 3.00 15.86
C SER A 132 -19.62 2.75 16.47
N ALA A 133 -19.78 1.83 17.42
CA ALA A 133 -20.99 1.60 18.22
C ALA A 133 -22.28 1.22 17.45
N GLY A 134 -22.18 0.56 16.29
CA GLY A 134 -23.34 -0.01 15.59
C GLY A 134 -23.81 -1.35 16.20
N ALA A 135 -25.09 -1.46 16.56
CA ALA A 135 -25.70 -2.73 16.97
C ALA A 135 -25.71 -3.75 15.80
N ASP A 136 -25.49 -5.04 16.10
CA ASP A 136 -25.44 -6.17 15.16
C ASP A 136 -24.29 -6.22 14.12
N GLN A 137 -23.06 -6.01 14.61
CA GLN A 137 -21.83 -6.16 13.80
C GLN A 137 -21.21 -7.57 13.84
N ALA A 138 -21.70 -8.51 14.65
CA ALA A 138 -20.98 -9.78 14.90
C ALA A 138 -20.92 -10.67 13.64
N LEU A 139 -22.04 -10.86 12.95
CA LEU A 139 -22.12 -11.62 11.70
C LEU A 139 -21.31 -10.93 10.59
N SER A 140 -21.42 -9.60 10.48
CA SER A 140 -20.62 -8.80 9.55
C SER A 140 -19.11 -8.93 9.84
N THR A 141 -18.71 -8.95 11.11
CA THR A 141 -17.30 -9.12 11.52
C THR A 141 -16.78 -10.51 11.14
N LEU A 142 -17.59 -11.56 11.35
CA LEU A 142 -17.22 -12.92 10.98
C LEU A 142 -17.09 -13.06 9.46
N ALA A 143 -18.03 -12.52 8.70
CA ALA A 143 -18.02 -12.59 7.25
C ALA A 143 -16.83 -11.81 6.64
N MET A 144 -16.54 -10.61 7.16
CA MET A 144 -15.35 -9.84 6.78
C MET A 144 -14.05 -10.58 7.14
N ARG A 145 -13.97 -11.19 8.34
CA ARG A 145 -12.80 -12.00 8.74
C ARG A 145 -12.58 -13.15 7.78
N LYS A 146 -13.64 -13.92 7.50
CA LYS A 146 -13.59 -15.07 6.60
C LYS A 146 -13.17 -14.66 5.19
N PHE A 147 -13.70 -13.54 4.68
CA PHE A 147 -13.25 -12.99 3.40
C PHE A 147 -11.75 -12.66 3.42
N CYS A 148 -11.25 -12.05 4.49
CA CYS A 148 -9.83 -11.78 4.62
C CYS A 148 -9.00 -13.07 4.62
N GLU A 149 -9.38 -14.06 5.41
CA GLU A 149 -8.70 -15.36 5.51
C GLU A 149 -8.71 -16.13 4.17
N ASP A 150 -9.87 -16.22 3.51
CA ASP A 150 -10.07 -17.05 2.32
C ASP A 150 -9.60 -16.39 1.01
N LYS A 151 -9.71 -15.06 0.89
CA LYS A 151 -9.59 -14.36 -0.41
C LYS A 151 -8.42 -13.39 -0.53
N VAL A 152 -7.89 -12.87 0.58
CA VAL A 152 -6.85 -11.81 0.53
C VAL A 152 -5.61 -12.09 1.35
N SER A 153 -5.63 -13.04 2.29
CA SER A 153 -4.52 -13.33 3.21
C SER A 153 -3.20 -13.59 2.50
N SER A 154 -3.23 -14.39 1.42
CA SER A 154 -2.06 -14.71 0.59
C SER A 154 -1.59 -13.56 -0.32
N SER A 155 -2.37 -12.48 -0.42
CA SER A 155 -2.10 -11.33 -1.29
C SER A 155 -1.62 -10.09 -0.54
N LEU A 156 -1.62 -10.10 0.80
CA LEU A 156 -1.20 -8.97 1.63
C LEU A 156 0.31 -8.96 1.83
N GLN A 157 0.93 -7.83 1.55
CA GLN A 157 2.34 -7.59 1.86
C GLN A 157 2.54 -7.33 3.36
N PRO A 158 3.71 -7.67 3.95
CA PRO A 158 4.04 -7.34 5.34
C PRO A 158 3.75 -5.88 5.72
N SER A 159 4.08 -4.92 4.87
CA SER A 159 3.78 -3.50 5.06
C SER A 159 2.28 -3.20 5.14
N GLN A 160 1.46 -3.89 4.34
CA GLN A 160 0.01 -3.74 4.39
C GLN A 160 -0.55 -4.27 5.72
N ASN A 161 -0.08 -5.44 6.17
CA ASN A 161 -0.41 -5.99 7.49
C ASN A 161 -0.01 -5.04 8.63
N ARG A 162 1.16 -4.42 8.52
CA ARG A 162 1.64 -3.44 9.49
C ARG A 162 0.73 -2.23 9.60
N TYR A 163 0.23 -1.69 8.49
CA TYR A 163 -0.68 -0.55 8.51
C TYR A 163 -2.09 -0.91 9.02
N ILE A 164 -2.57 -2.13 8.78
CA ILE A 164 -3.79 -2.66 9.42
C ILE A 164 -3.60 -2.69 10.94
N TYR A 165 -2.46 -3.24 11.40
CA TYR A 165 -2.11 -3.30 12.82
C TYR A 165 -1.99 -1.89 13.44
N TYR A 166 -1.29 -0.96 12.78
CA TYR A 166 -1.19 0.43 13.22
C TYR A 166 -2.56 1.08 13.36
N PHE A 167 -3.40 0.96 12.35
CA PHE A 167 -4.73 1.56 12.36
C PHE A 167 -5.58 1.00 13.51
N GLY A 168 -5.66 -0.32 13.66
CA GLY A 168 -6.40 -0.95 14.76
C GLY A 168 -5.84 -0.61 16.14
N GLY A 169 -4.52 -0.55 16.28
CA GLY A 169 -3.86 -0.19 17.53
C GLY A 169 -4.06 1.28 17.92
N LEU A 170 -4.01 2.20 16.95
CA LEU A 170 -4.28 3.63 17.16
C LEU A 170 -5.76 3.86 17.54
N LEU A 171 -6.70 3.20 16.85
CA LEU A 171 -8.13 3.29 17.14
C LEU A 171 -8.50 2.77 18.53
N SER A 172 -7.88 1.67 18.97
CA SER A 172 -8.13 1.06 20.28
C SER A 172 -7.37 1.71 21.42
N GLY A 173 -6.43 2.62 21.12
CA GLY A 173 -5.52 3.22 22.10
C GLY A 173 -4.38 2.30 22.56
N ALA A 174 -4.26 1.09 22.00
CA ALA A 174 -3.16 0.18 22.26
C ALA A 174 -1.80 0.72 21.76
N ILE A 175 -1.83 1.51 20.68
CA ILE A 175 -0.70 2.28 20.19
C ILE A 175 -0.95 3.75 20.54
N LYS A 176 -0.03 4.34 21.31
CA LYS A 176 -0.02 5.79 21.55
C LYS A 176 0.52 6.50 20.33
N MET A 177 -0.02 7.67 20.01
CA MET A 177 0.49 8.47 18.90
C MET A 177 1.72 9.26 19.35
N ASN A 178 2.83 9.10 18.64
CA ASN A 178 3.96 10.00 18.71
C ASN A 178 3.81 11.12 17.67
N SER A 179 3.74 12.37 18.11
CA SER A 179 3.69 13.55 17.25
C SER A 179 5.05 14.26 17.10
N SER A 180 6.10 13.72 17.71
CA SER A 180 7.43 14.32 17.69
C SER A 180 8.13 14.05 16.36
N PRO A 181 8.86 15.02 15.79
CA PRO A 181 9.70 14.76 14.63
C PRO A 181 10.79 13.74 14.98
N LEU A 182 11.09 12.86 14.03
CA LEU A 182 12.17 11.87 14.14
C LEU A 182 13.16 12.08 13.00
N PHE A 183 14.44 12.06 13.35
CA PHE A 183 15.54 12.15 12.40
C PHE A 183 16.15 10.78 12.23
N LEU A 184 16.04 10.21 11.02
CA LEU A 184 16.69 8.96 10.68
C LEU A 184 18.17 9.21 10.43
N HIS A 185 19.03 8.56 11.22
CA HIS A 185 20.48 8.70 11.14
C HIS A 185 21.13 7.54 10.39
N GLN A 186 20.65 6.32 10.63
CA GLN A 186 21.27 5.10 10.09
C GLN A 186 20.22 4.07 9.72
N VAL A 187 20.52 3.33 8.64
CA VAL A 187 19.86 2.08 8.28
C VAL A 187 20.94 1.01 8.30
N LEU A 188 20.81 0.02 9.18
CA LEU A 188 21.78 -1.04 9.37
C LEU A 188 21.20 -2.35 8.86
N ILE A 189 21.99 -3.07 8.06
CA ILE A 189 21.64 -4.39 7.51
C ILE A 189 22.80 -5.32 7.93
N PRO A 190 22.72 -5.96 9.11
CA PRO A 190 23.86 -6.71 9.68
C PRO A 190 24.27 -7.91 8.84
N SER A 191 23.30 -8.60 8.24
CA SER A 191 23.54 -9.76 7.38
C SER A 191 23.36 -9.34 5.92
N LEU A 192 24.45 -9.38 5.16
CA LEU A 192 24.41 -9.04 3.74
C LEU A 192 23.63 -10.11 2.95
N PRO A 193 22.64 -9.70 2.15
CA PRO A 193 21.90 -10.65 1.32
C PRO A 193 22.78 -11.28 0.22
N ASN A 194 22.53 -12.55 -0.12
CA ASN A 194 23.31 -13.27 -1.12
C ASN A 194 22.85 -12.96 -2.55
N PHE A 195 23.14 -11.73 -2.99
CA PHE A 195 22.83 -11.22 -4.33
C PHE A 195 24.10 -11.11 -5.20
N GLN A 196 25.20 -11.77 -4.80
CA GLN A 196 26.50 -11.64 -5.45
C GLN A 196 26.51 -12.32 -6.84
N GLY A 197 26.70 -11.53 -7.90
CA GLY A 197 27.19 -11.98 -9.20
C GLY A 197 28.71 -11.76 -9.35
N GLU A 198 29.28 -11.93 -10.55
CA GLU A 198 30.73 -11.73 -10.81
C GLU A 198 31.26 -10.32 -10.45
N GLY A 199 30.38 -9.35 -10.22
CA GLY A 199 30.73 -7.97 -9.88
C GLY A 199 30.70 -7.59 -8.39
N GLY A 200 30.16 -8.40 -7.47
CA GLY A 200 29.96 -8.05 -6.06
C GLY A 200 28.55 -7.52 -5.71
N TYR A 201 28.35 -7.08 -4.46
CA TYR A 201 27.06 -6.56 -3.94
C TYR A 201 27.12 -5.05 -3.70
N TYR A 202 26.30 -4.29 -4.42
CA TYR A 202 26.25 -2.83 -4.36
C TYR A 202 24.87 -2.36 -3.89
N PRO A 203 24.62 -2.32 -2.57
CA PRO A 203 23.33 -1.90 -2.06
C PRO A 203 23.09 -0.42 -2.37
N PHE A 204 21.87 -0.11 -2.77
CA PHE A 204 21.40 1.27 -2.84
C PHE A 204 20.11 1.41 -2.02
N LEU A 205 19.90 2.61 -1.48
CA LEU A 205 18.79 2.94 -0.62
C LEU A 205 18.03 4.11 -1.21
N LYS A 206 16.70 3.98 -1.31
CA LYS A 206 15.80 5.10 -1.54
C LYS A 206 14.86 5.26 -0.36
N ILE A 207 14.70 6.50 0.08
CA ILE A 207 13.76 6.88 1.12
C ILE A 207 12.78 7.85 0.51
N TYR A 208 11.52 7.47 0.57
CA TYR A 208 10.41 8.33 0.21
C TYR A 208 9.79 8.84 1.49
N GLN A 209 9.27 10.06 1.46
CA GLN A 209 8.30 10.54 2.43
C GLN A 209 7.07 10.95 1.65
N SER A 210 5.94 10.29 1.95
CA SER A 210 4.65 10.68 1.38
C SER A 210 4.66 10.64 -0.15
N MET A 211 5.23 9.55 -0.66
CA MET A 211 5.42 9.26 -2.09
C MET A 211 6.39 10.20 -2.80
N GLN A 212 7.08 11.10 -2.08
CA GLN A 212 8.15 11.94 -2.64
C GLN A 212 9.50 11.39 -2.25
N LEU A 213 10.43 11.25 -3.20
CA LEU A 213 11.80 10.82 -2.92
C LEU A 213 12.51 11.92 -2.12
N VAL A 214 12.91 11.62 -0.88
CA VAL A 214 13.61 12.58 0.00
C VAL A 214 15.08 12.25 0.18
N TYR A 215 15.48 10.99 -0.05
CA TYR A 215 16.87 10.58 -0.03
C TYR A 215 17.10 9.39 -0.97
N THR A 216 18.26 9.37 -1.61
CA THR A 216 18.74 8.24 -2.39
C THR A 216 20.25 8.15 -2.22
N SER A 217 20.77 6.94 -2.10
CA SER A 217 22.17 6.72 -2.45
C SER A 217 22.32 6.71 -3.98
N GLY A 218 23.55 6.84 -4.45
CA GLY A 218 23.95 6.78 -5.86
C GLY A 218 23.72 5.40 -6.46
N ILE A 219 23.73 5.38 -7.80
CA ILE A 219 23.00 4.39 -8.59
C ILE A 219 23.93 3.65 -9.54
N TYR A 220 23.66 2.36 -9.70
CA TYR A 220 24.25 1.49 -10.71
C TYR A 220 23.19 1.13 -11.77
N ALA A 221 23.63 0.86 -13.00
CA ALA A 221 22.79 0.26 -14.03
C ALA A 221 22.43 -1.18 -13.62
N ASP A 222 21.24 -1.66 -14.03
CA ASP A 222 20.67 -2.98 -13.70
C ASP A 222 20.54 -3.26 -12.20
N ARG A 223 19.33 -3.09 -11.67
CA ARG A 223 19.05 -3.15 -10.24
C ARG A 223 17.99 -4.19 -9.92
N ASP A 224 18.32 -5.05 -8.98
CA ASP A 224 17.39 -5.95 -8.33
C ASP A 224 16.94 -5.36 -7.00
N THR A 225 15.64 -5.40 -6.73
CA THR A 225 15.16 -4.99 -5.41
C THR A 225 15.37 -6.12 -4.42
N VAL A 226 16.06 -5.76 -3.33
CA VAL A 226 16.36 -6.66 -2.23
C VAL A 226 15.16 -6.78 -1.28
N PHE A 227 14.58 -5.65 -0.87
CA PHE A 227 13.38 -5.61 -0.04
C PHE A 227 12.66 -4.27 -0.17
N ARG A 228 11.40 -4.23 0.25
CA ARG A 228 10.70 -2.99 0.60
C ARG A 228 10.24 -3.04 2.04
N LEU A 229 9.91 -1.87 2.56
CA LEU A 229 9.34 -1.71 3.87
C LEU A 229 8.56 -0.41 3.90
N GLN A 230 7.42 -0.42 4.58
CA GLN A 230 6.69 0.78 4.98
C GLN A 230 6.42 0.74 6.47
N PHE A 231 6.67 1.85 7.15
CA PHE A 231 6.24 2.08 8.52
C PHE A 231 5.77 3.53 8.69
N HIS A 232 5.20 3.84 9.84
CA HIS A 232 4.70 5.17 10.16
C HIS A 232 5.41 5.68 11.41
N THR A 233 5.98 6.88 11.36
CA THR A 233 6.78 7.42 12.47
C THR A 233 5.97 7.66 13.73
N CYS A 234 4.65 7.88 13.61
CA CYS A 234 3.79 8.09 14.78
C CYS A 234 3.67 6.88 15.72
N THR A 235 4.09 5.68 15.30
CA THR A 235 4.05 4.50 16.16
C THR A 235 5.39 4.24 16.85
N ILE A 236 6.43 5.04 16.57
CA ILE A 236 7.77 4.87 17.10
C ILE A 236 7.91 5.66 18.40
N HIS A 237 8.35 5.03 19.48
CA HIS A 237 8.53 5.67 20.80
C HIS A 237 9.97 5.59 21.34
N GLY A 238 10.89 5.00 20.57
CA GLY A 238 12.31 4.86 20.93
C GLY A 238 13.23 5.41 19.84
N CYS A 239 14.54 5.23 20.05
CA CYS A 239 15.58 5.61 19.08
C CYS A 239 15.93 4.51 18.08
N GLN A 240 15.34 3.32 18.20
CA GLN A 240 15.64 2.18 17.34
C GLN A 240 14.34 1.47 16.93
N LEU A 241 14.33 0.96 15.71
CA LEU A 241 13.25 0.15 15.15
C LEU A 241 13.89 -0.93 14.27
N TRP A 242 13.52 -2.19 14.45
CA TRP A 242 14.04 -3.30 13.66
C TRP A 242 12.92 -4.10 13.02
N PHE A 243 13.22 -4.69 11.86
CA PHE A 243 12.33 -5.59 11.14
C PHE A 243 13.09 -6.86 10.73
N GLY A 244 12.53 -8.03 11.01
CA GLY A 244 13.07 -9.30 10.52
C GLY A 244 12.67 -9.58 9.06
N LYS A 245 13.26 -10.58 8.42
CA LYS A 245 12.93 -10.99 7.03
C LYS A 245 11.41 -11.09 6.77
N GLY A 246 10.66 -11.72 7.66
CA GLY A 246 9.20 -11.90 7.51
C GLY A 246 8.38 -10.60 7.53
N GLU A 247 9.01 -9.48 7.88
CA GLU A 247 8.40 -8.15 8.00
C GLU A 247 8.77 -7.20 6.86
N LEU A 248 9.60 -7.67 5.92
CA LEU A 248 10.08 -6.93 4.77
C LEU A 248 9.37 -7.45 3.51
N ASP A 249 8.74 -6.54 2.75
CA ASP A 249 8.07 -6.93 1.52
C ASP A 249 9.10 -7.45 0.51
N GLU A 250 8.69 -8.45 -0.28
CA GLU A 250 9.52 -9.17 -1.27
C GLU A 250 10.57 -10.08 -0.63
N ALA A 251 11.36 -9.56 0.32
CA ALA A 251 12.34 -10.33 1.06
C ALA A 251 11.69 -11.43 1.91
N CYS A 252 10.45 -11.25 2.39
CA CYS A 252 9.75 -12.27 3.18
C CYS A 252 9.60 -13.63 2.47
N THR A 253 9.68 -13.64 1.13
CA THR A 253 9.60 -14.85 0.30
C THR A 253 10.86 -15.11 -0.52
N ASP A 254 11.87 -14.24 -0.47
CA ASP A 254 13.11 -14.38 -1.26
C ASP A 254 14.15 -15.20 -0.49
N GLU A 255 14.53 -16.36 -1.02
CA GLU A 255 15.54 -17.25 -0.42
C GLU A 255 16.96 -16.66 -0.46
N ARG A 256 17.23 -15.66 -1.31
CA ARG A 256 18.51 -14.93 -1.32
C ARG A 256 18.70 -14.04 -0.09
N PHE A 257 17.60 -13.68 0.59
CA PHE A 257 17.62 -12.90 1.83
C PHE A 257 17.73 -13.84 3.05
N PRO A 258 18.75 -13.73 3.91
CA PRO A 258 18.95 -14.66 5.03
C PRO A 258 17.76 -14.67 5.99
N SER A 259 17.39 -15.85 6.50
CA SER A 259 16.21 -16.02 7.37
C SER A 259 16.35 -15.32 8.72
N ASP A 260 17.58 -15.14 9.21
CA ASP A 260 17.95 -14.42 10.43
C ASP A 260 18.29 -12.94 10.19
N ALA A 261 18.25 -12.47 8.94
CA ALA A 261 18.56 -11.08 8.62
C ALA A 261 17.54 -10.12 9.23
N THR A 262 18.07 -8.98 9.67
CA THR A 262 17.30 -7.87 10.23
C THR A 262 17.68 -6.57 9.54
N VAL A 263 16.76 -5.61 9.53
CA VAL A 263 17.02 -4.23 9.12
C VAL A 263 16.70 -3.32 10.29
N GLU A 264 17.69 -2.59 10.79
CA GLU A 264 17.57 -1.65 11.91
C GLU A 264 17.58 -0.21 11.41
N PHE A 265 16.67 0.60 11.93
CA PHE A 265 16.57 2.04 11.71
C PHE A 265 16.87 2.76 13.01
N VAL A 266 17.81 3.70 12.95
CA VAL A 266 18.26 4.47 14.11
C VAL A 266 17.76 5.90 14.00
N PHE A 267 16.94 6.31 14.97
CA PHE A 267 16.31 7.61 15.05
C PHE A 267 16.84 8.42 16.23
N SER A 268 16.62 9.73 16.16
CA SER A 268 16.70 10.60 17.33
C SER A 268 15.66 11.72 17.24
N SER A 269 15.50 12.47 18.33
CA SER A 269 14.60 13.62 18.42
C SER A 269 15.17 14.90 17.78
N GLY A 270 16.43 14.90 17.33
CA GLY A 270 17.10 16.06 16.76
C GLY A 270 18.02 15.71 15.59
N PRO A 271 18.44 16.72 14.80
CA PRO A 271 19.33 16.50 13.66
C PRO A 271 20.80 16.24 14.08
N GLU A 272 21.13 16.44 15.34
CA GLU A 272 22.47 16.26 15.92
C GLU A 272 22.98 14.83 15.73
N LYS A 273 24.27 14.65 15.41
CA LYS A 273 24.89 13.33 15.26
C LYS A 273 24.80 12.55 16.58
N ILE A 274 24.48 11.27 16.50
CA ILE A 274 24.38 10.39 17.68
C ILE A 274 25.78 10.11 18.23
N LYS A 275 26.11 10.69 19.39
CA LYS A 275 27.39 10.49 20.07
C LYS A 275 27.65 9.01 20.31
N GLY A 276 28.85 8.54 19.94
CA GLY A 276 29.29 7.15 20.14
C GLY A 276 28.96 6.18 18.99
N ARG A 277 28.28 6.61 17.92
CA ARG A 277 28.05 5.80 16.71
C ARG A 277 28.84 6.26 15.48
N GLU A 278 29.83 7.12 15.67
CA GLU A 278 30.65 7.73 14.60
C GLU A 278 31.53 6.71 13.83
N TYR A 279 31.64 5.47 14.30
CA TYR A 279 32.56 4.46 13.77
C TYR A 279 31.92 3.32 12.96
N GLN A 280 30.60 3.30 12.80
CA GLN A 280 29.95 2.30 11.93
C GLN A 280 30.12 2.72 10.48
N LYS A 281 31.22 2.28 9.86
CA LYS A 281 31.47 2.38 8.42
C LYS A 281 30.95 1.13 7.72
N ASN A 282 30.53 1.29 6.47
CA ASN A 282 30.22 0.15 5.61
C ASN A 282 31.44 -0.77 5.51
N ASP A 283 31.19 -2.08 5.34
CA ASP A 283 32.23 -3.03 4.97
C ASP A 283 32.96 -2.51 3.71
N PRO A 284 34.30 -2.61 3.61
CA PRO A 284 35.04 -2.17 2.42
C PRO A 284 34.56 -2.80 1.10
N ALA A 285 33.94 -3.98 1.13
CA ALA A 285 33.31 -4.62 -0.03
C ALA A 285 31.97 -3.98 -0.44
N VAL A 286 31.38 -3.13 0.41
CA VAL A 286 30.11 -2.45 0.20
C VAL A 286 30.36 -1.00 -0.18
N THR A 287 30.13 -0.67 -1.45
CA THR A 287 30.24 0.70 -1.96
C THR A 287 28.87 1.36 -2.07
N VAL A 288 28.76 2.58 -1.57
CA VAL A 288 27.54 3.42 -1.65
C VAL A 288 27.95 4.77 -2.23
N ASP A 289 27.51 5.07 -3.46
CA ASP A 289 27.62 6.42 -4.03
C ASP A 289 26.53 7.31 -3.38
N TYR A 290 26.64 8.63 -3.46
CA TYR A 290 25.66 9.60 -2.94
C TYR A 290 25.25 10.65 -3.99
N ASN A 291 25.61 10.46 -5.27
CA ASN A 291 25.24 11.40 -6.32
C ASN A 291 23.75 11.31 -6.69
N THR A 292 23.00 12.38 -6.42
CA THR A 292 21.53 12.47 -6.61
C THR A 292 21.12 13.23 -7.87
N ALA A 293 22.07 13.69 -8.69
CA ALA A 293 21.81 14.51 -9.88
C ALA A 293 21.47 13.68 -11.14
N ASP A 294 21.61 12.35 -11.11
CA ASP A 294 21.38 11.48 -12.27
C ASP A 294 19.88 11.33 -12.60
N PRO A 295 19.43 11.58 -13.85
CA PRO A 295 18.04 11.38 -14.28
C PRO A 295 17.49 9.95 -14.03
N VAL A 296 18.35 8.93 -14.03
CA VAL A 296 17.99 7.53 -13.73
C VAL A 296 17.47 7.37 -12.30
N VAL A 297 17.81 8.30 -11.39
CA VAL A 297 17.27 8.37 -10.02
C VAL A 297 15.76 8.52 -10.00
N ARG A 298 15.17 9.21 -10.98
CA ARG A 298 13.74 9.57 -10.97
C ARG A 298 12.85 8.59 -11.75
N TRP A 299 13.43 7.63 -12.45
CA TRP A 299 12.70 6.73 -13.34
C TRP A 299 11.63 5.88 -12.62
N ASP A 300 11.89 5.54 -11.35
CA ASP A 300 11.03 4.75 -10.46
C ASP A 300 10.27 5.63 -9.43
N SER A 301 10.17 6.94 -9.66
CA SER A 301 9.46 7.86 -8.75
C SER A 301 7.93 7.79 -8.90
N TYR A 302 7.22 7.94 -7.78
CA TYR A 302 5.76 7.90 -7.71
C TYR A 302 5.05 9.13 -8.27
N GLU A 303 5.79 10.16 -8.65
CA GLU A 303 5.26 11.43 -9.19
C GLU A 303 4.30 11.22 -10.38
N ASN A 304 4.43 10.09 -11.08
CA ASN A 304 3.63 9.77 -12.25
C ASN A 304 2.37 8.92 -12.00
N PHE A 305 2.12 8.45 -10.76
CA PHE A 305 1.05 7.48 -10.48
C PHE A 305 -0.35 7.95 -10.93
N ASN A 306 -0.60 9.26 -10.98
CA ASN A 306 -1.87 9.83 -11.42
C ASN A 306 -1.79 10.62 -12.74
N GLN A 307 -0.62 10.76 -13.37
CA GLN A 307 -0.43 11.73 -14.46
C GLN A 307 -0.64 11.16 -15.88
N ARG A 308 -0.68 9.84 -16.08
CA ARG A 308 -0.53 9.22 -17.41
C ARG A 308 -1.78 8.65 -18.09
N TYR A 309 -2.98 8.75 -17.53
CA TYR A 309 -4.20 8.24 -18.17
C TYR A 309 -5.17 9.35 -18.57
N GLN A 310 -4.71 10.25 -19.46
CA GLN A 310 -5.61 10.93 -20.39
C GLN A 310 -5.69 10.07 -21.64
N ASP A 311 -6.92 9.74 -22.08
CA ASP A 311 -7.22 8.82 -23.18
C ASP A 311 -6.37 9.07 -24.44
N SER A 312 -5.27 8.34 -24.63
CA SER A 312 -4.53 8.28 -25.90
C SER A 312 -4.31 6.82 -26.31
N LEU A 313 -4.83 6.47 -27.49
CA LEU A 313 -4.88 5.12 -28.09
C LEU A 313 -3.53 4.51 -28.46
N GLU A 314 -2.40 5.07 -28.04
CA GLU A 314 -1.07 4.57 -28.41
C GLU A 314 -0.11 4.58 -27.23
N ALA A 315 0.09 3.40 -26.62
CA ALA A 315 1.34 3.08 -25.93
C ALA A 315 1.49 1.55 -25.81
N LYS A 316 2.08 0.93 -26.83
CA LYS A 316 2.81 -0.33 -26.67
C LYS A 316 4.19 0.01 -26.07
N ARG A 317 4.48 -0.50 -24.87
CA ARG A 317 5.74 -1.20 -24.55
C ARG A 317 5.69 -1.78 -23.14
N ASN A 318 6.14 -3.03 -23.04
CA ASN A 318 6.40 -3.77 -21.81
C ASN A 318 7.17 -2.94 -20.78
N THR A 319 6.75 -3.01 -19.52
CA THR A 319 7.64 -2.83 -18.36
C THR A 319 7.14 -3.75 -17.24
N GLU A 320 7.77 -4.90 -17.11
CA GLU A 320 7.84 -5.67 -15.87
C GLU A 320 8.83 -5.01 -14.89
N ALA A 321 8.72 -5.43 -13.62
CA ALA A 321 9.51 -5.07 -12.42
C ALA A 321 9.01 -3.89 -11.54
N GLN A 322 8.45 -4.31 -10.38
CA GLN A 322 8.51 -3.65 -9.06
C GLN A 322 9.97 -3.83 -8.52
N PRO A 323 10.34 -3.81 -7.21
CA PRO A 323 9.92 -3.07 -6.01
C PRO A 323 10.81 -1.85 -5.54
N VAL A 324 10.44 -1.07 -4.50
CA VAL A 324 11.02 0.21 -3.96
C VAL A 324 10.69 0.37 -2.44
N MET A 325 11.58 0.91 -1.61
CA MET A 325 11.44 1.10 -0.15
C MET A 325 10.69 2.40 0.23
N PHE A 326 9.93 2.47 1.35
CA PHE A 326 9.15 3.67 1.73
C PHE A 326 9.26 4.09 3.19
N LEU A 327 9.27 5.41 3.41
CA LEU A 327 8.77 6.01 4.63
C LEU A 327 7.51 6.85 4.29
N SER A 328 6.55 6.96 5.20
CA SER A 328 5.43 7.91 5.01
C SER A 328 5.10 8.61 6.33
N GLY A 329 4.81 9.91 6.25
CA GLY A 329 4.38 10.75 7.37
C GLY A 329 3.92 12.14 6.93
N TRP A 330 2.72 12.56 7.39
CA TRP A 330 2.12 13.92 7.41
C TRP A 330 0.92 13.88 8.40
N LEU A 331 0.51 14.90 9.20
CA LEU A 331 0.43 16.39 9.16
C LEU A 331 0.39 16.99 10.61
N PRO A 332 0.41 18.33 10.87
CA PRO A 332 0.87 19.50 10.09
C PRO A 332 2.10 20.23 10.73
N VAL A 333 2.98 20.78 9.86
CA VAL A 333 3.99 21.90 9.96
C VAL A 333 4.52 22.37 11.35
N PRO A 334 5.84 22.66 11.54
CA PRO A 334 6.93 22.92 10.55
C PRO A 334 8.01 21.83 10.52
N ALA A 335 8.35 21.28 9.35
CA ALA A 335 9.42 21.77 8.47
C ALA A 335 10.79 21.87 9.15
N LEU A 336 11.69 20.91 8.88
CA LEU A 336 13.10 21.10 8.48
C LEU A 336 13.86 19.75 8.52
N CYS A 337 13.86 19.01 7.40
CA CYS A 337 14.98 18.11 7.12
C CYS A 337 16.03 18.93 6.36
N ARG A 338 17.01 19.48 7.10
CA ARG A 338 18.29 19.88 6.51
C ARG A 338 19.30 18.82 6.88
N ALA A 339 19.69 18.01 5.89
CA ALA A 339 20.90 17.22 5.98
C ALA A 339 22.09 18.16 5.77
N TRP A 340 22.99 18.23 6.74
CA TRP A 340 24.37 18.69 6.54
C TRP A 340 25.30 17.52 6.86
N LEU A 341 26.35 17.43 6.04
CA LEU A 341 27.35 16.36 5.87
C LEU A 341 27.80 15.60 7.13
#